data_AF-A0A532EL96-F1
#
_entry.id   AF-A0A532EL96-F1
#
_cell.length_a   1.000
_cell.length_b   1.000
_cell.length_c   1.000
_cell.angle_alpha   90.00
_cell.angle_beta   90.00
_cell.angle_gamma   90.00
#
_symmetry.space_group_name_H-M   'P 1'
#
loop_
_entity.id
_entity.type
_entity.pdbx_description
1 polymer ?
#
loop_
_entity_poly.entity_id
_entity_poly.type
_entity_poly.pdbx_seq_one_letter_code
_entity_poly.pdbx_strand_id
1 'polypeptide(L)' 'MSASFRPDIEGLRALAVAGVIAFHFGLSGLPGGFAGVDIFFVISGYLITRHLVTEITET' A
#
# COMPACT_ATOMS: atom_id res chain seq x y z
N MET A 1 -11.14 -8.24 16.42
CA MET A 1 -11.44 -9.31 15.43
C MET A 1 -10.26 -9.47 14.46
N SER A 2 -9.91 -10.67 13.96
CA SER A 2 -8.74 -10.79 13.06
C SER A 2 -9.05 -10.11 11.72
N ALA A 3 -8.18 -9.20 11.28
CA ALA A 3 -8.26 -8.63 9.96
C ALA A 3 -8.19 -9.77 8.93
N SER A 4 -9.22 -9.91 8.10
CA SER A 4 -9.19 -10.86 6.98
C SER A 4 -8.03 -10.46 6.06
N PHE A 5 -7.04 -11.34 5.94
CA PHE A 5 -5.87 -11.09 5.10
C PHE A 5 -6.28 -11.03 3.63
N ARG A 6 -5.92 -9.93 2.96
CA ARG A 6 -6.24 -9.66 1.56
C ARG A 6 -4.95 -9.72 0.71
N PRO A 7 -4.57 -10.92 0.21
CA PRO A 7 -3.31 -11.09 -0.52
C PRO A 7 -3.24 -10.24 -1.79
N ASP A 8 -4.39 -9.95 -2.40
CA ASP A 8 -4.51 -9.06 -3.55
C ASP A 8 -4.09 -7.63 -3.22
N ILE A 9 -4.52 -7.10 -2.07
CA ILE A 9 -4.19 -5.74 -1.63
C ILE A 9 -2.72 -5.62 -1.22
N GLU A 10 -2.21 -6.65 -0.52
CA GLU A 10 -0.79 -6.70 -0.17
C GLU A 10 0.11 -6.87 -1.39
N GLY A 11 -0.33 -7.64 -2.39
CA GLY A 11 0.34 -7.75 -3.68
C GLY A 11 0.42 -6.40 -4.42
N LEU A 12 -0.65 -5.60 -4.41
CA LEU A 12 -0.65 -4.26 -4.98
C LEU A 12 0.35 -3.33 -4.28
N ARG A 13 0.41 -3.39 -2.95
CA ARG A 13 1.40 -2.62 -2.16
C ARG A 13 2.83 -3.06 -2.49
N ALA A 14 3.07 -4.36 -2.61
CA ALA A 14 4.38 -4.90 -2.99
C ALA A 14 4.81 -4.44 -4.40
N LEU A 15 3.90 -4.46 -5.38
CA LEU A 15 4.15 -3.95 -6.72
C LEU A 15 4.45 -2.44 -6.72
N ALA A 16 3.71 -1.67 -5.93
CA ALA A 16 3.93 -0.23 -5.79
C ALA A 16 5.35 0.06 -5.26
N VAL A 17 5.76 -0.62 -4.19
CA VAL A 17 7.13 -0.49 -3.62
C VAL A 17 8.19 -0.98 -4.60
N ALA A 18 7.95 -2.08 -5.32
CA ALA A 18 8.88 -2.57 -6.34
C ALA A 18 9.11 -1.53 -7.45
N GLY A 19 8.06 -0.83 -7.87
CA GLY A 19 8.14 0.29 -8.81
C GLY A 19 8.99 1.46 -8.29
N VAL A 20 8.82 1.81 -7.01
CA VAL A 20 9.64 2.84 -6.34
C VAL A 20 11.11 2.42 -6.30
N ILE A 21 11.39 1.17 -5.92
CA ILE A 21 12.75 0.63 -5.86
C ILE A 21 13.37 0.64 -7.26
N ALA A 22 12.67 0.14 -8.29
CA ALA A 22 13.14 0.14 -9.67
C ALA A 22 13.49 1.55 -10.17
N PHE A 23 12.67 2.55 -9.84
CA PHE A 23 12.94 3.95 -10.17
C PHE A 23 14.26 4.45 -9.53
N HIS A 24 14.54 4.10 -8.27
CA HIS A 24 15.80 4.45 -7.60
C HIS A 24 17.03 3.77 -8.22
N PHE A 25 16.86 2.64 -8.93
CA PHE A 25 17.91 1.96 -9.69
C PHE A 25 18.15 2.53 -11.10
N GLY A 26 17.52 3.65 -11.45
CA GLY A 26 17.76 4.32 -12.73
C GLY A 26 16.80 3.90 -13.85
N LEU A 27 15.74 3.14 -13.56
CA LEU A 27 14.64 2.89 -14.50
C LEU A 27 13.68 4.10 -14.53
N SER A 28 14.21 5.28 -14.85
CA SER A 28 13.48 6.55 -14.85
C SER A 28 12.41 6.68 -15.94
N GLY A 29 12.42 5.79 -16.94
CA GLY A 29 11.38 5.70 -17.97
C GLY A 29 10.06 5.10 -17.50
N LEU A 30 10.00 4.60 -16.26
CA LEU A 30 8.77 4.13 -15.63
C LEU A 30 8.19 5.25 -14.74
N PRO A 31 6.90 5.62 -14.90
CA PRO A 31 6.23 6.59 -14.02
C PRO A 31 6.05 6.08 -12.58
N GLY A 32 6.57 4.89 -12.26
CA GLY A 32 6.36 4.15 -11.02
C GLY A 32 7.05 4.75 -9.79
N GLY A 33 7.99 5.69 -9.94
CA GLY A 33 8.65 6.34 -8.80
C GLY A 33 7.67 7.09 -7.90
N PHE A 34 6.95 8.08 -8.45
CA PHE A 34 6.00 8.88 -7.68
C PHE A 34 4.64 8.17 -7.52
N ALA A 35 4.12 7.56 -8.59
CA ALA A 35 2.84 6.85 -8.53
C ALA A 35 2.87 5.65 -7.55
N GLY A 36 4.00 4.94 -7.46
CA GLY A 36 4.16 3.83 -6.51
C GLY A 36 4.11 4.30 -5.05
N VAL A 37 4.70 5.47 -4.76
CA VAL A 37 4.62 6.10 -3.43
C VAL A 37 3.16 6.43 -3.08
N ASP A 38 2.44 7.08 -4.00
CA ASP A 38 1.04 7.47 -3.78
C ASP A 38 0.12 6.26 -3.56
N ILE A 39 0.22 5.23 -4.41
CA ILE A 39 -0.57 4.00 -4.31
C ILE A 39 -0.34 3.31 -2.97
N PHE A 40 0.93 3.17 -2.55
CA PHE A 40 1.28 2.50 -1.30
C PHE A 40 0.69 3.23 -0.07
N PHE A 41 0.87 4.55 0.00
CA PHE A 41 0.42 5.33 1.16
C PHE A 41 -1.10 5.46 1.22
N VAL A 42 -1.78 5.60 0.08
CA VAL A 42 -3.26 5.65 0.04
C VAL A 42 -3.87 4.34 0.52
N ILE A 43 -3.40 3.20 0.01
CA ILE A 43 -3.90 1.88 0.42
C ILE A 43 -3.61 1.65 1.91
N SER A 44 -2.38 1.93 2.36
CA SER A 44 -1.99 1.72 3.75
C SER A 44 -2.81 2.61 4.70
N GLY A 45 -2.99 3.88 4.35
CA GLY A 45 -3.82 4.82 5.11
C GLY A 45 -5.26 4.33 5.24
N TYR A 46 -5.89 3.93 4.13
CA TYR A 46 -7.24 3.38 4.14
C TYR A 46 -7.36 2.14 5.05
N LEU A 47 -6.44 1.18 4.93
CA LEU A 47 -6.47 -0.04 5.75
C LEU A 47 -6.27 0.27 7.23
N ILE A 48 -5.27 1.08 7.59
CA ILE A 48 -4.99 1.47 8.97
C ILE A 48 -6.20 2.17 9.57
N THR A 49 -6.76 3.17 8.90
CA THR A 49 -7.95 3.88 9.38
C THR A 49 -9.14 2.93 9.55
N ARG A 50 -9.38 2.03 8.60
CA ARG A 50 -10.45 1.03 8.71
C ARG A 50 -10.24 0.11 9.91
N HIS A 51 -9.01 -0.35 10.16
CA HIS A 51 -8.69 -1.18 11.30
C HIS A 51 -8.93 -0.46 12.62
N LEU A 52 -8.48 0.79 12.74
CA LEU A 52 -8.70 1.61 13.93
C LEU A 52 -10.20 1.85 14.19
N VAL A 53 -10.98 2.15 13.15
CA VAL A 53 -12.44 2.33 13.28
C VAL A 53 -13.11 1.05 13.75
N THR A 54 -12.72 -0.11 13.20
CA THR A 54 -13.24 -1.41 13.66
C THR A 54 -12.87 -1.65 15.12
N GLU A 55 -11.61 -1.46 15.49
CA GLU A 55 -11.12 -1.64 16.87
C GLU A 55 -11.91 -0.78 17.87
N ILE A 56 -12.13 0.50 17.56
CA ILE A 56 -12.90 1.43 18.40
C ILE A 56 -14.38 1.00 18.51
N THR A 57 -14.98 0.51 17.43
CA THR A 57 -16.41 0.15 17.41
C THR A 57 -16.69 -1.20 18.07
N GLU A 58 -15.71 -2.11 18.07
CA GLU A 58 -15.80 -3.41 18.75
C GLU A 58 -15.53 -3.33 20.27
N THR A 59 -15.20 -2.14 20.78
CA THR A 59 -15.05 -1.84 22.21
C THR A 59 -16.34 -1.25 22.77
#